data_AF-A0A2H0PIS7-F1
#
_entry.id   AF-A0A2H0PIS7-F1
#
_cell.length_a   1.000
_cell.length_b   1.000
_cell.length_c   1.000
_cell.angle_alpha   90.00
_cell.angle_beta   90.00
_cell.angle_gamma   90.00
#
_symmetry.space_group_name_H-M   'P 1'
#
loop_
_entity.id
_entity.type
_entity.pdbx_description
1 polymer ?
#
loop_
_entity_poly.entity_id
_entity_poly.type
_entity_poly.pdbx_seq_one_letter_code
_entity_poly.pdbx_strand_id
1 'polypeptide(L)'
;MNTVINLTPHAIKFQAEDGTRTVFPPSGEVARVEQYPGETTTVDFAGVEVPVQGAPEYGWVEGLPEPKEGVVFIVSGFVLNRAVGRNADVFGPGTGPQDEAIRFPDGHKLAGLVDAVTRFNAAPAY
;
A
#
# COMPACT_ATOMS: atom_id res chain seq x y z
N MET A 1 21.26 -12.33 -4.33
CA MET A 1 20.10 -12.23 -3.42
C MET A 1 19.77 -10.77 -3.29
N ASN A 2 18.51 -10.38 -3.46
CA ASN A 2 18.11 -8.99 -3.32
C ASN A 2 17.81 -8.66 -1.85
N THR A 3 18.15 -7.46 -1.43
CA THR A 3 17.74 -6.87 -0.16
C THR A 3 16.33 -6.32 -0.31
N VAL A 4 15.43 -6.66 0.61
CA VAL A 4 14.04 -6.15 0.62
C VAL A 4 13.91 -5.08 1.69
N ILE A 5 13.47 -3.88 1.29
CA ILE A 5 13.20 -2.77 2.21
C ILE A 5 11.71 -2.50 2.22
N ASN A 6 11.06 -2.77 3.36
CA ASN A 6 9.64 -2.48 3.53
C ASN A 6 9.46 -1.03 4.02
N LEU A 7 8.97 -0.19 3.11
CA LEU A 7 8.66 1.23 3.33
C LEU A 7 7.19 1.44 3.71
N THR A 8 6.53 0.41 4.26
CA THR A 8 5.19 0.52 4.85
C THR A 8 5.27 0.60 6.37
N PRO A 9 4.26 1.15 7.06
CA PRO A 9 4.28 1.30 8.52
C PRO A 9 4.27 -0.01 9.32
N HIS A 10 3.93 -1.13 8.67
CA HIS A 10 3.69 -2.41 9.33
C HIS A 10 4.36 -3.55 8.58
N ALA A 11 4.56 -4.69 9.27
CA ALA A 11 5.12 -5.86 8.64
C ALA A 11 4.17 -6.42 7.57
N ILE A 12 4.73 -6.80 6.42
CA ILE A 12 3.99 -7.49 5.36
C ILE A 12 4.33 -8.97 5.44
N LYS A 13 3.32 -9.82 5.56
CA LYS A 13 3.50 -11.28 5.51
C LYS A 13 3.18 -11.76 4.10
N PHE A 14 4.06 -12.60 3.57
CA PHE A 14 3.86 -13.34 2.33
C PHE A 14 3.67 -14.81 2.67
N GLN A 15 2.69 -15.46 2.04
CA GLN A 15 2.53 -16.90 2.11
C GLN A 15 2.71 -17.50 0.72
N ALA A 16 3.68 -18.39 0.57
CA ALA A 16 3.91 -19.17 -0.63
C ALA A 16 2.86 -20.27 -0.81
N GLU A 17 2.80 -20.86 -2.00
CA GLU A 17 1.85 -21.93 -2.34
C GLU A 17 2.01 -23.17 -1.45
N ASP A 18 3.23 -23.47 -1.01
CA ASP A 18 3.53 -24.58 -0.09
C ASP A 18 3.15 -24.28 1.37
N GLY A 19 2.59 -23.10 1.65
CA GLY A 19 2.20 -22.63 2.97
C GLY A 19 3.33 -21.95 3.76
N THR A 20 4.55 -21.91 3.24
CA THR A 20 5.68 -21.22 3.88
C THR A 20 5.39 -19.74 4.01
N ARG A 21 5.65 -19.17 5.19
CA ARG A 21 5.43 -17.75 5.48
C ARG A 21 6.74 -17.00 5.63
N THR A 22 6.84 -15.88 4.91
CA THR A 22 7.92 -14.90 5.02
C THR A 22 7.36 -13.61 5.58
N VAL A 23 8.07 -13.01 6.54
CA VAL A 23 7.69 -11.70 7.11
C VAL A 23 8.71 -10.66 6.68
N PHE A 24 8.24 -9.59 6.05
CA PHE A 24 9.03 -8.42 5.71
C PHE A 24 8.81 -7.35 6.79
N PRO A 25 9.73 -7.20 7.77
CA PRO A 25 9.57 -6.22 8.85
C PRO A 25 9.61 -4.80 8.29
N PRO A 26 8.88 -3.84 8.89
CA PRO A 26 8.98 -2.45 8.48
C PRO A 26 10.41 -1.94 8.69
N SER A 27 10.91 -1.16 7.74
CA SER A 27 12.27 -0.60 7.80
C SER A 27 12.44 0.49 8.87
N GLY A 28 11.33 1.06 9.33
CA GLY A 28 11.30 2.27 10.16
C GLY A 28 11.13 3.55 9.33
N GLU A 29 11.40 3.48 8.03
CA GLU A 29 11.11 4.54 7.06
C GLU A 29 9.80 4.22 6.33
N VAL A 30 9.05 5.26 5.96
CA VAL A 30 7.76 5.11 5.29
C VAL A 30 7.70 6.01 4.06
N ALA A 31 7.53 5.41 2.88
CA ALA A 31 7.26 6.14 1.67
C ALA A 31 5.79 6.61 1.66
N ARG A 32 5.55 7.85 1.25
CA ARG A 32 4.22 8.47 1.24
C ARG A 32 4.00 9.26 -0.05
N VAL A 33 2.74 9.43 -0.41
CA VAL A 33 2.34 10.42 -1.41
C VAL A 33 1.93 11.66 -0.64
N GLU A 34 2.46 12.81 -1.01
CA GLU A 34 2.04 14.08 -0.43
C GLU A 34 0.55 14.29 -0.69
N GLN A 35 -0.20 14.71 0.33
CA GLN A 35 -1.65 14.86 0.26
C GLN A 35 -2.05 16.22 0.81
N TYR A 36 -2.76 16.99 -0.01
CA TYR A 36 -3.33 18.27 0.34
C TYR A 36 -4.85 18.10 0.55
N PRO A 37 -5.37 18.41 1.75
CA PRO A 37 -6.79 18.28 2.01
C PRO A 37 -7.59 19.23 1.10
N GLY A 38 -8.68 18.73 0.52
CA GLY A 38 -9.60 19.56 -0.25
C GLY A 38 -10.32 20.58 0.63
N GLU A 39 -10.79 21.66 0.02
CA GLU A 39 -11.58 22.68 0.71
C GLU A 39 -12.84 22.07 1.33
N THR A 40 -13.24 22.58 2.50
CA THR A 40 -14.47 22.15 3.16
C THR A 40 -15.62 23.00 2.66
N THR A 41 -16.67 22.35 2.18
CA THR A 41 -17.94 22.98 1.78
C THR A 41 -19.09 22.37 2.57
N THR A 42 -20.26 23.00 2.52
CA THR A 42 -21.50 22.47 3.11
C THR A 42 -22.41 21.99 2.00
N VAL A 43 -22.92 20.77 2.11
CA VAL A 43 -23.85 20.18 1.14
C VAL A 43 -25.13 19.77 1.87
N ASP A 44 -26.29 20.05 1.26
CA ASP A 44 -27.59 19.63 1.78
C ASP A 44 -27.84 18.15 1.50
N PHE A 45 -27.89 17.33 2.55
CA PHE A 45 -28.29 15.94 2.49
C PHE A 45 -29.74 15.81 2.98
N ALA A 46 -30.68 16.10 2.09
CA ALA A 46 -32.13 15.95 2.34
C ALA A 46 -32.65 16.77 3.54
N GLY A 47 -32.29 18.05 3.60
CA GLY A 47 -32.65 19.00 4.64
C GLY A 47 -31.65 19.10 5.80
N VAL A 48 -30.48 18.45 5.69
CA VAL A 48 -29.41 18.47 6.70
C VAL A 48 -28.16 19.05 6.08
N GLU A 49 -27.66 20.15 6.63
CA GLU A 49 -26.40 20.76 6.21
C GLU A 49 -25.20 19.92 6.72
N VAL A 50 -24.50 19.27 5.79
CA VAL A 50 -23.37 18.38 6.10
C VAL A 50 -22.06 19.00 5.61
N PRO A 51 -21.04 19.16 6.49
CA PRO A 51 -19.71 19.56 6.04
C PRO A 51 -19.08 18.41 5.25
N VAL A 52 -18.70 18.68 4.00
CA VAL A 52 -18.05 17.75 3.10
C VAL A 52 -16.68 18.31 2.75
N GLN A 53 -15.65 17.50 2.98
CA GLN A 53 -14.32 17.78 2.48
C GLN A 53 -14.25 17.44 0.99
N GLY A 54 -13.77 18.38 0.18
CA GLY A 54 -13.49 18.17 -1.23
C GLY A 54 -12.46 17.07 -1.46
N ALA A 55 -12.38 16.59 -2.70
CA ALA A 55 -11.38 15.61 -3.08
C ALA A 55 -9.96 16.13 -2.76
N PRO A 56 -9.10 15.33 -2.12
CA PRO A 56 -7.74 15.75 -1.84
C PRO A 56 -6.92 15.83 -3.13
N GLU A 57 -5.97 16.76 -3.16
CA GLU A 57 -4.94 16.80 -4.19
C GLU A 57 -3.74 15.96 -3.73
N TYR A 58 -3.11 15.26 -4.68
CA TYR A 58 -1.97 14.38 -4.39
C TYR A 58 -0.73 14.89 -5.12
N GLY A 59 0.29 15.23 -4.34
CA GLY A 59 1.59 15.68 -4.82
C GLY A 59 2.53 14.54 -5.20
N TRP A 60 3.82 14.76 -4.95
CA TRP A 60 4.90 13.84 -5.30
C TRP A 60 5.05 12.70 -4.28
N VAL A 61 5.82 11.68 -4.66
CA VAL A 61 6.22 10.60 -3.74
C VAL A 61 7.41 11.08 -2.92
N GLU A 62 7.28 10.96 -1.60
CA GLU A 62 8.35 11.23 -0.63
C GLU A 62 8.81 9.93 0.03
N GLY A 63 10.08 9.85 0.39
CA GLY A 63 10.64 8.71 1.15
C GLY A 63 10.76 7.41 0.35
N LEU A 64 10.61 7.45 -0.98
CA LEU A 64 10.98 6.36 -1.88
C LEU A 64 12.40 6.60 -2.41
N PRO A 65 13.39 5.78 -2.03
CA PRO A 65 14.76 5.95 -2.52
C PRO A 65 14.91 5.71 -4.03
N GLU A 66 15.97 6.28 -4.59
CA GLU A 66 16.41 6.00 -5.96
C GLU A 66 16.70 4.49 -6.18
N PRO A 67 16.54 3.97 -7.41
CA PRO A 67 16.84 2.58 -7.71
C PRO A 67 18.26 2.21 -7.30
N LYS A 68 18.42 1.05 -6.66
CA LYS A 68 19.72 0.51 -6.27
C LYS A 68 19.83 -0.95 -6.65
N GLU A 69 20.95 -1.32 -7.25
CA GLU A 69 21.21 -2.69 -7.67
C GLU A 69 21.06 -3.67 -6.49
N GLY A 70 20.31 -4.75 -6.73
CA GLY A 70 20.05 -5.78 -5.72
C GLY A 70 19.15 -5.31 -4.57
N VAL A 71 18.43 -4.20 -4.68
CA VAL A 71 17.45 -3.74 -3.69
C VAL A 71 16.06 -3.70 -4.31
N VAL A 72 15.05 -4.12 -3.54
CA VAL A 72 13.64 -3.95 -3.89
C VAL A 72 12.89 -3.30 -2.73
N PHE A 73 11.90 -2.48 -3.05
CA PHE A 73 11.10 -1.72 -2.09
C PHE A 73 9.67 -2.25 -2.05
N ILE A 74 9.17 -2.50 -0.84
CA ILE A 74 7.74 -2.75 -0.60
C ILE A 74 7.10 -1.43 -0.17
N VAL A 75 6.09 -0.97 -0.89
CA VAL A 75 5.39 0.29 -0.65
C VAL A 75 3.87 0.09 -0.53
N SER A 76 3.15 1.12 -0.09
CA SER A 76 1.68 1.10 -0.10
C SER A 76 1.13 1.16 -1.52
N GLY A 77 -0.12 0.72 -1.74
CA GLY A 77 -0.76 0.81 -3.06
C GLY A 77 -0.85 2.24 -3.61
N PHE A 78 -0.95 3.25 -2.74
CA PHE A 78 -0.94 4.66 -3.12
C PHE A 78 0.40 5.09 -3.73
N VAL A 79 1.50 4.74 -3.05
CA VAL A 79 2.86 5.02 -3.54
C VAL A 79 3.16 4.19 -4.78
N LEU A 80 2.76 2.91 -4.80
CA LEU A 80 2.94 2.01 -5.93
C LEU A 80 2.40 2.62 -7.23
N ASN A 81 1.17 3.12 -7.20
CA ASN A 81 0.50 3.70 -8.36
C ASN A 81 1.15 5.03 -8.85
N ARG A 82 2.03 5.63 -8.05
CA ARG A 82 2.75 6.86 -8.40
C ARG A 82 4.23 6.62 -8.72
N ALA A 83 4.75 5.42 -8.49
CA ALA A 83 6.13 5.03 -8.81
C ALA A 83 6.27 4.58 -10.28
N VAL A 84 5.75 5.36 -11.23
CA VAL A 84 5.77 5.04 -12.66
C VAL A 84 7.22 4.83 -13.15
N GLY A 85 7.43 3.77 -13.92
CA GLY A 85 8.75 3.38 -14.46
C GLY A 85 9.63 2.62 -13.46
N ARG A 86 9.12 2.31 -12.26
CA ARG A 86 9.84 1.57 -11.20
C ARG A 86 9.38 0.11 -11.05
N ASN A 87 8.84 -0.47 -12.12
CA ASN A 87 8.27 -1.83 -12.11
C ASN A 87 9.31 -2.96 -11.89
N ALA A 88 10.60 -2.63 -11.95
CA ALA A 88 11.69 -3.57 -11.71
C ALA A 88 12.08 -3.68 -10.22
N ASP A 89 11.82 -2.64 -9.41
CA ASP A 89 12.32 -2.55 -8.04
C ASP A 89 11.29 -2.06 -7.00
N VAL A 90 10.11 -1.60 -7.40
CA VAL A 90 9.05 -1.15 -6.50
C VAL A 90 7.82 -2.04 -6.61
N PHE A 91 7.41 -2.60 -5.47
CA PHE A 91 6.31 -3.55 -5.37
C PHE A 91 5.37 -3.18 -4.22
N GLY A 92 4.10 -3.53 -4.34
CA GLY A 92 3.11 -3.36 -3.27
C GLY A 92 2.38 -4.66 -2.96
N PRO A 93 1.86 -4.84 -1.73
CA PRO A 93 1.11 -6.04 -1.36
C PRO A 93 -0.14 -6.19 -2.24
N GLY A 94 -0.35 -7.37 -2.81
CA GLY A 94 -1.60 -7.69 -3.50
C GLY A 94 -2.72 -7.91 -2.48
N THR A 95 -3.65 -6.97 -2.38
CA THR A 95 -4.76 -7.00 -1.40
C THR A 95 -6.16 -6.82 -2.00
N GLY A 96 -6.25 -6.66 -3.32
CA GLY A 96 -7.48 -6.52 -4.07
C GLY A 96 -8.32 -7.81 -4.11
N PRO A 97 -9.57 -7.74 -4.63
CA PRO A 97 -10.49 -8.89 -4.64
C PRO A 97 -9.95 -10.11 -5.40
N GLN A 98 -9.15 -9.89 -6.44
CA GLN A 98 -8.53 -10.93 -7.27
C GLN A 98 -7.08 -11.23 -6.88
N ASP A 99 -6.57 -10.64 -5.78
CA ASP A 99 -5.20 -10.86 -5.33
C ASP A 99 -5.05 -12.10 -4.44
N GLU A 100 -6.15 -12.78 -4.12
CA GLU A 100 -6.14 -14.03 -3.33
C GLU A 100 -5.44 -13.89 -1.98
N ALA A 101 -5.43 -12.67 -1.41
CA ALA A 101 -4.85 -12.41 -0.10
C ALA A 101 -5.58 -13.22 0.99
N ILE A 102 -4.79 -13.80 1.90
CA ILE A 102 -5.30 -14.54 3.04
C ILE A 102 -5.78 -13.54 4.07
N ARG A 103 -7.05 -13.67 4.46
CA ARG A 103 -7.70 -12.80 5.44
C ARG A 103 -7.94 -13.53 6.74
N PHE A 104 -7.98 -12.77 7.84
CA PHE A 104 -8.35 -13.34 9.13
C PHE A 104 -9.78 -13.89 9.09
N PRO A 105 -10.01 -15.08 9.66
CA PRO A 105 -11.31 -15.73 9.66
C PRO A 105 -12.29 -15.01 10.59
N ASP A 106 -13.58 -15.33 10.44
CA ASP A 106 -14.63 -14.90 11.35
C ASP A 106 -14.32 -15.31 12.80
N GLY A 107 -14.73 -14.48 13.76
CA GLY A 107 -14.42 -14.68 15.18
C GLY A 107 -13.01 -14.24 15.59
N HIS A 108 -12.12 -13.90 14.65
CA HIS A 108 -10.86 -13.24 14.96
C HIS A 108 -11.06 -11.73 15.18
N LYS A 109 -10.29 -11.12 16.10
CA LYS A 109 -10.36 -9.68 16.39
C LYS A 109 -10.06 -8.76 15.18
N LEU A 110 -9.42 -9.31 14.15
CA LEU A 110 -9.08 -8.64 12.88
C LEU A 110 -9.82 -9.24 11.69
N ALA A 111 -10.95 -9.93 11.90
CA ALA A 111 -11.70 -10.63 10.85
C ALA A 111 -11.88 -9.76 9.59
N GLY A 112 -11.66 -10.35 8.42
CA GLY A 112 -11.73 -9.68 7.11
C GLY A 112 -10.50 -8.84 6.73
N LEU A 113 -9.64 -8.45 7.68
CA LEU A 113 -8.35 -7.81 7.37
C LEU A 113 -7.36 -8.83 6.80
N VAL A 114 -6.38 -8.35 6.04
CA VAL A 114 -5.33 -9.19 5.44
C VAL A 114 -4.38 -9.69 6.53
N ASP A 115 -4.21 -11.01 6.61
CA ASP A 115 -3.17 -11.66 7.43
C ASP A 115 -1.86 -11.80 6.63
N ALA A 116 -1.95 -12.26 5.38
CA ALA A 116 -0.82 -12.42 4.48
C ALA A 116 -1.23 -12.23 3.02
N VAL A 117 -0.31 -11.72 2.21
CA VAL A 117 -0.45 -11.69 0.75
C VAL A 117 0.12 -12.95 0.12
N THR A 118 -0.44 -13.34 -1.01
CA THR A 118 0.04 -14.47 -1.84
C THR A 118 0.80 -13.98 -3.08
N ARG A 119 0.78 -12.66 -3.32
CA ARG A 119 1.53 -12.00 -4.39
C ARG A 119 1.84 -10.54 -4.08
N PHE A 120 2.74 -9.97 -4.87
CA PHE A 120 3.01 -8.54 -4.91
C PHE A 120 2.71 -7.98 -6.31
N ASN A 121 2.21 -6.76 -6.34
CA ASN A 121 1.95 -6.02 -7.57
C ASN A 121 3.15 -5.12 -7.87
N ALA A 122 3.62 -5.10 -9.11
CA ALA A 122 4.67 -4.19 -9.54
C ALA A 122 4.12 -2.78 -9.79
N ALA A 123 4.98 -1.76 -9.66
CA ALA A 123 4.63 -0.40 -10.06
C ALA A 123 4.25 -0.33 -11.56
N PRO A 124 3.49 0.68 -12.00
CA PRO A 124 3.18 0.88 -13.42
C PRO A 124 4.45 1.11 -14.24
N ALA A 125 4.49 0.58 -15.46
CA ALA A 125 5.64 0.73 -16.36
C ALA A 125 5.54 1.95 -17.31
N TYR A 126 4.39 2.62 -17.38
CA TYR A 126 4.03 3.58 -18.43
C TYR A 126 3.53 4.92 -17.88
#